data_AF-A0A6M8HM06-F1
#
_entry.id   AF-A0A6M8HM06-F1
#
_cell.length_a   1.000
_cell.length_b   1.000
_cell.length_c   1.000
_cell.angle_alpha   90.00
_cell.angle_beta   90.00
_cell.angle_gamma   90.00
#
_symmetry.space_group_name_H-M   'P 1'
#
loop_
_entity.id
_entity.type
_entity.pdbx_description
1 polymer ?
#
loop_
_entity_poly.entity_id
_entity_poly.type
_entity_poly.pdbx_seq_one_letter_code
_entity_poly.pdbx_strand_id
1 'polypeptide(L)'
;MIALLRSGQRIWTRFDTRGVAAVEFAIVAPVLFALVLGMLAWGQFFMAEIAVSAAAQEGARASVAGLTATERSSLALTAVNSVMTNYSPFLAISGVTATAAPAGTGAPASALFSVTVTYSLGSMSTTLVAVPTAFPTSTVTVSISTGGY
;
A
#
# COMPACT_ATOMS: atom_id res chain seq x y z
N MET A 1 23.38 -83.37 24.13
CA MET A 1 24.16 -82.12 24.15
C MET A 1 23.53 -81.14 23.16
N ILE A 2 22.79 -80.15 23.72
CA ILE A 2 22.53 -78.80 23.21
C ILE A 2 21.75 -78.67 21.87
N ALA A 3 20.44 -78.41 22.00
CA ALA A 3 19.63 -77.72 21.02
C ALA A 3 19.79 -76.20 21.21
N LEU A 4 20.33 -75.49 20.22
CA LEU A 4 20.44 -74.03 20.25
C LEU A 4 19.17 -73.38 19.69
N LEU A 5 18.36 -72.86 20.61
CA LEU A 5 17.19 -72.03 20.33
C LEU A 5 17.61 -70.62 19.87
N ARG A 6 16.97 -70.20 18.77
CA ARG A 6 16.65 -68.83 18.32
C ARG A 6 17.14 -67.66 19.18
N SER A 7 17.75 -66.69 18.52
CA SER A 7 17.30 -65.30 18.66
C SER A 7 17.56 -64.50 17.38
N GLY A 8 16.53 -64.41 16.54
CA GLY A 8 16.47 -63.39 15.50
C GLY A 8 16.21 -62.05 16.17
N GLN A 9 17.27 -61.26 16.37
CA GLN A 9 17.14 -59.92 16.91
C GLN A 9 16.39 -59.03 15.89
N ARG A 10 15.12 -58.77 16.18
CA ARG A 10 14.34 -57.75 15.47
C ARG A 10 14.82 -56.39 15.95
N ILE A 11 15.66 -55.74 15.15
CA ILE A 11 16.00 -54.33 15.33
C ILE A 11 14.77 -53.51 14.95
N TRP A 12 13.93 -53.22 15.95
CA TRP A 12 12.88 -52.23 15.82
C TRP A 12 13.54 -50.87 15.99
N THR A 13 13.89 -50.21 14.89
CA THR A 13 14.26 -48.80 14.90
C THR A 13 13.05 -48.01 15.41
N ARG A 14 13.16 -47.44 16.61
CA ARG A 14 12.18 -46.49 17.14
C ARG A 14 12.15 -45.29 16.19
N PHE A 15 11.04 -45.11 15.48
CA PHE A 15 10.79 -43.87 14.76
C PHE A 15 10.65 -42.76 15.81
N ASP A 16 11.64 -41.88 15.86
CA ASP A 16 11.66 -40.76 16.80
C ASP A 16 10.61 -39.74 16.35
N THR A 17 9.48 -39.67 17.07
CA THR A 17 8.35 -38.77 16.76
C THR A 17 8.64 -37.32 17.10
N ARG A 18 9.78 -37.03 17.75
CA ARG A 18 10.17 -35.68 18.19
C ARG A 18 10.43 -34.69 17.05
N GLY A 19 10.60 -35.16 15.82
CA GLY A 19 10.82 -34.32 14.63
C GLY A 19 9.59 -34.06 13.76
N VAL A 20 8.45 -34.72 14.03
CA VAL A 20 7.27 -34.66 13.14
C VAL A 20 6.70 -33.26 13.04
N ALA A 21 6.59 -32.56 14.17
CA ALA A 21 6.10 -31.17 14.20
C ALA A 21 7.00 -30.20 13.40
N ALA A 22 8.32 -30.44 13.36
CA ALA A 22 9.23 -29.62 12.56
C ALA A 22 9.02 -29.82 11.05
N VAL A 23 8.70 -31.06 10.63
CA VAL A 23 8.38 -31.39 9.24
C VAL A 23 7.03 -30.81 8.82
N GLU A 24 6.01 -30.90 9.68
CA GLU A 24 4.70 -30.28 9.44
C GLU A 24 4.83 -28.76 9.28
N PHE A 25 5.61 -28.11 10.15
CA PHE A 25 5.90 -26.68 10.04
C PHE A 25 6.63 -26.34 8.74
N ALA A 26 7.61 -27.13 8.32
CA ALA A 26 8.36 -26.87 7.09
C ALA A 26 7.48 -26.88 5.82
N ILE A 27 6.36 -27.61 5.83
CA ILE A 27 5.41 -27.66 4.72
C ILE A 27 4.43 -26.49 4.77
N VAL A 28 3.97 -26.09 5.96
CA VAL A 28 2.98 -25.01 6.13
C VAL A 28 3.63 -23.61 6.08
N ALA A 29 4.85 -23.48 6.61
CA ALA A 29 5.55 -22.20 6.74
C ALA A 29 5.72 -21.43 5.41
N PRO A 30 6.05 -22.06 4.27
CA PRO A 30 6.14 -21.35 2.99
C PRO A 30 4.83 -20.66 2.59
N VAL A 31 3.69 -21.33 2.79
CA VAL A 31 2.36 -20.77 2.50
C VAL A 31 2.04 -19.65 3.49
N LEU A 32 2.34 -19.86 4.78
CA LEU A 32 2.14 -18.85 5.82
C LEU A 32 2.95 -17.58 5.51
N PHE A 33 4.23 -17.70 5.19
CA PHE A 33 5.08 -16.56 4.85
C PHE A 33 4.62 -15.88 3.56
N ALA A 34 4.20 -16.63 2.54
CA ALA A 34 3.65 -16.06 1.32
C ALA A 34 2.40 -15.20 1.62
N LEU A 35 1.50 -15.68 2.49
CA LEU A 35 0.31 -14.93 2.91
C LEU A 35 0.67 -13.68 3.71
N VAL A 36 1.55 -13.79 4.70
CA VAL A 36 1.97 -12.65 5.53
C VAL A 36 2.67 -11.58 4.69
N LEU A 37 3.64 -11.98 3.85
CA LEU A 37 4.34 -11.04 2.98
C LEU A 37 3.39 -10.42 1.95
N GLY A 38 2.43 -11.19 1.43
CA GLY A 38 1.35 -10.69 0.58
C GLY A 38 0.52 -9.62 1.30
N MET A 39 0.07 -9.88 2.52
CA MET A 39 -0.68 -8.90 3.33
C MET A 39 0.13 -7.62 3.57
N LEU A 40 1.43 -7.72 3.83
CA LEU A 40 2.29 -6.55 4.03
C LEU A 40 2.43 -5.72 2.75
N ALA A 41 2.59 -6.37 1.59
CA ALA A 41 2.66 -5.69 0.30
C ALA A 41 1.36 -4.93 -0.01
N TRP A 42 0.20 -5.57 0.21
CA TRP A 42 -1.11 -4.91 0.06
C TRP A 42 -1.37 -3.85 1.14
N GLY A 43 -0.81 -4.01 2.34
CA GLY A 43 -0.86 -3.00 3.40
C GLY A 43 -0.24 -1.67 2.96
N GLN A 44 0.88 -1.71 2.23
CA GLN A 44 1.50 -0.50 1.68
C GLN A 44 0.58 0.21 0.68
N PHE A 45 -0.14 -0.54 -0.15
CA PHE A 45 -1.11 0.03 -1.08
C PHE A 45 -2.24 0.79 -0.34
N PHE A 46 -2.83 0.18 0.69
CA PHE A 46 -3.88 0.86 1.47
C PHE A 46 -3.37 2.09 2.22
N MET A 47 -2.13 2.06 2.71
CA MET A 47 -1.51 3.24 3.32
C MET A 47 -1.39 4.40 2.33
N ALA A 48 -1.03 4.10 1.08
CA ALA A 48 -0.96 5.09 0.02
C ALA A 48 -2.32 5.69 -0.31
N GLU A 49 -3.37 4.88 -0.44
CA GLU A 49 -4.75 5.34 -0.64
C GLU A 49 -5.20 6.33 0.45
N ILE A 50 -4.89 6.02 1.71
CA ILE A 50 -5.20 6.90 2.85
C ILE A 50 -4.42 8.20 2.76
N ALA A 51 -3.11 8.14 2.46
CA ALA A 51 -2.25 9.32 2.36
C ALA A 51 -2.70 10.26 1.23
N VAL A 52 -2.98 9.72 0.05
CA VAL A 52 -3.45 10.47 -1.12
C VAL A 52 -4.80 11.13 -0.85
N SER A 53 -5.73 10.39 -0.21
CA SER A 53 -7.03 10.93 0.18
C SER A 53 -6.90 12.08 1.18
N ALA A 54 -6.08 11.91 2.22
CA ALA A 54 -5.83 12.95 3.21
C ALA A 54 -5.17 14.18 2.58
N ALA A 55 -4.19 13.98 1.69
CA ALA A 55 -3.52 15.07 0.99
C ALA A 55 -4.47 15.85 0.08
N ALA A 56 -5.33 15.16 -0.68
CA ALA A 56 -6.33 15.81 -1.53
C ALA A 56 -7.34 16.63 -0.72
N GLN A 57 -7.81 16.10 0.42
CA GLN A 57 -8.71 16.81 1.33
C GLN A 57 -8.06 18.06 1.94
N GLU A 58 -6.82 17.94 2.41
CA GLU A 58 -6.10 19.07 3.01
C GLU A 58 -5.74 20.13 1.97
N GLY A 59 -5.33 19.71 0.76
CA GLY A 59 -5.13 20.61 -0.37
C GLY A 59 -6.40 21.38 -0.74
N ALA A 60 -7.54 20.69 -0.78
CA ALA A 60 -8.83 21.32 -1.04
C ALA A 60 -9.19 22.33 0.05
N ARG A 61 -9.01 21.98 1.33
CA ARG A 61 -9.25 22.90 2.47
C ARG A 61 -8.35 24.14 2.41
N ALA A 62 -7.06 23.96 2.17
CA ALA A 62 -6.10 25.07 2.08
C ALA A 62 -6.40 26.01 0.91
N SER A 63 -6.93 25.48 -0.19
CA SER A 63 -7.28 26.27 -1.38
C SER A 63 -8.40 27.29 -1.14
N VAL A 64 -9.24 27.11 -0.11
CA VAL A 64 -10.33 28.05 0.21
C VAL A 64 -9.80 29.43 0.60
N ALA A 65 -8.62 29.50 1.23
CA ALA A 65 -8.06 30.75 1.73
C ALA A 65 -7.49 31.65 0.61
N GLY A 66 -7.26 31.13 -0.59
CA GLY A 66 -6.70 31.91 -1.70
C GLY A 66 -7.73 32.83 -2.35
N LEU A 67 -7.32 34.05 -2.69
CA LEU A 67 -8.15 35.05 -3.34
C LEU A 67 -8.13 34.92 -4.86
N THR A 68 -7.03 34.45 -5.42
CA THR A 68 -6.86 34.23 -6.87
C THR A 68 -6.65 32.75 -7.19
N ALA A 69 -6.98 32.31 -8.41
CA ALA A 69 -6.77 30.91 -8.82
C ALA A 69 -5.32 30.44 -8.64
N THR A 70 -4.36 31.31 -8.92
CA THR A 70 -2.92 31.04 -8.73
C THR A 70 -2.58 30.84 -7.26
N GLU A 71 -3.10 31.70 -6.38
CA GLU A 71 -2.88 31.61 -4.94
C GLU A 71 -3.54 30.35 -4.34
N ARG A 72 -4.78 30.03 -4.77
CA ARG A 72 -5.47 28.79 -4.38
C ARG A 72 -4.67 27.55 -4.76
N SER A 73 -4.12 27.53 -5.98
CA SER A 73 -3.28 26.43 -6.46
C SER A 73 -2.00 26.29 -5.65
N SER A 74 -1.31 27.41 -5.39
CA SER A 74 -0.12 27.43 -4.53
C SER A 74 -0.40 26.87 -3.13
N LEU A 75 -1.44 27.38 -2.45
CA LEU A 75 -1.83 26.93 -1.12
C LEU A 75 -2.23 25.44 -1.10
N ALA A 76 -3.00 24.99 -2.09
CA ALA A 76 -3.37 23.59 -2.23
C ALA A 76 -2.15 22.68 -2.37
N LEU A 77 -1.21 23.04 -3.26
CA LEU A 77 -0.01 22.26 -3.51
C LEU A 77 0.93 22.25 -2.31
N THR A 78 1.08 23.38 -1.60
CA THR A 78 1.86 23.43 -0.36
C THR A 78 1.27 22.50 0.70
N ALA A 79 -0.05 22.50 0.87
CA ALA A 79 -0.74 21.62 1.81
C ALA A 79 -0.61 20.14 1.43
N VAL A 80 -0.80 19.79 0.15
CA VAL A 80 -0.57 18.43 -0.37
C VAL A 80 0.85 17.98 -0.08
N ASN A 81 1.85 18.81 -0.38
CA ASN A 81 3.26 18.48 -0.15
C ASN A 81 3.58 18.30 1.33
N SER A 82 2.98 19.12 2.22
CA SER A 82 3.15 18.96 3.66
C SER A 82 2.63 17.61 4.15
N VAL A 83 1.42 17.23 3.73
CA VAL A 83 0.84 15.92 4.06
C VAL A 83 1.71 14.79 3.53
N MET A 84 2.09 14.83 2.25
CA MET A 84 2.89 13.76 1.63
C MET A 84 4.30 13.63 2.22
N THR A 85 4.89 14.73 2.72
CA THR A 85 6.18 14.69 3.42
C THR A 85 6.10 13.88 4.72
N ASN A 86 4.96 13.95 5.44
CA ASN A 86 4.76 13.14 6.65
C ASN A 86 4.67 11.64 6.35
N TYR A 87 4.26 11.26 5.14
CA TYR A 87 4.20 9.86 4.69
C TYR A 87 5.48 9.37 4.00
N SER A 88 6.47 10.25 3.80
CA SER A 88 7.74 9.93 3.11
C SER A 88 8.57 8.77 3.67
N PRO A 89 8.53 8.42 4.97
CA PRO A 89 9.25 7.24 5.47
C PRO A 89 8.69 5.92 4.93
N PHE A 90 7.43 5.92 4.46
CA PHE A 90 6.70 4.74 4.05
C PHE A 90 6.30 4.76 2.57
N LEU A 91 6.21 5.97 1.96
CA LEU A 91 5.82 6.20 0.58
C LEU A 91 6.91 6.97 -0.16
N ALA A 92 7.25 6.51 -1.37
CA ALA A 92 8.18 7.24 -2.23
C ALA A 92 7.53 8.49 -2.81
N ILE A 93 7.99 9.69 -2.41
CA ILE A 93 7.43 10.97 -2.87
C ILE A 93 7.51 11.13 -4.40
N SER A 94 8.48 10.49 -5.06
CA SER A 94 8.65 10.55 -6.53
C SER A 94 7.45 10.00 -7.32
N GLY A 95 6.60 9.18 -6.71
CA GLY A 95 5.38 8.65 -7.32
C GLY A 95 4.17 9.58 -7.23
N VAL A 96 4.29 10.73 -6.57
CA VAL A 96 3.18 11.66 -6.31
C VAL A 96 3.11 12.73 -7.38
N THR A 97 1.95 12.92 -7.98
CA THR A 97 1.64 14.08 -8.83
C THR A 97 0.39 14.75 -8.31
N ALA A 98 0.46 16.06 -8.06
CA ALA A 98 -0.63 16.86 -7.54
C ALA A 98 -0.95 17.99 -8.52
N THR A 99 -2.23 18.15 -8.84
CA THR A 99 -2.72 19.24 -9.69
C THR A 99 -3.88 19.93 -8.98
N ALA A 100 -3.84 21.26 -8.97
CA ALA A 100 -4.86 22.10 -8.36
C ALA A 100 -5.29 23.14 -9.38
N ALA A 101 -6.54 23.03 -9.86
CA ALA A 101 -7.05 23.85 -10.94
C ALA A 101 -8.56 24.15 -10.77
N PRO A 102 -9.05 25.27 -11.31
CA PRO A 102 -10.48 25.49 -11.47
C PRO A 102 -11.12 24.35 -12.26
N ALA A 103 -12.27 23.86 -11.83
CA ALA A 103 -13.02 22.85 -12.52
C ALA A 103 -13.68 23.46 -13.76
N GLY A 104 -13.10 23.18 -14.93
CA GLY A 104 -13.63 23.56 -16.23
C GLY A 104 -13.10 24.90 -16.75
N THR A 105 -12.69 24.91 -18.02
CA THR A 105 -12.44 26.14 -18.78
C THR A 105 -13.78 26.78 -19.14
N GLY A 106 -14.09 27.94 -18.54
CA GLY A 106 -15.29 28.73 -18.86
C GLY A 106 -16.46 28.61 -17.87
N ALA A 107 -16.24 28.10 -16.65
CA ALA A 107 -17.27 28.09 -15.61
C ALA A 107 -17.51 29.50 -15.02
N PRO A 108 -18.77 29.89 -14.73
CA PRO A 108 -19.11 31.17 -14.10
C PRO A 108 -18.48 31.29 -12.70
N ALA A 109 -18.50 32.49 -12.11
CA ALA A 109 -17.83 32.87 -10.85
C ALA A 109 -18.15 32.00 -9.60
N SER A 110 -19.06 31.03 -9.70
CA SER A 110 -19.25 29.90 -8.77
C SER A 110 -18.42 28.65 -9.12
N ALA A 111 -17.27 28.82 -9.78
CA ALA A 111 -16.46 27.72 -10.30
C ALA A 111 -16.01 26.79 -9.16
N LEU A 112 -16.17 25.48 -9.32
CA LEU A 112 -15.58 24.52 -8.40
C LEU A 112 -14.05 24.60 -8.54
N PHE A 113 -13.30 24.36 -7.46
CA PHE A 113 -11.85 24.22 -7.48
C PHE A 113 -11.51 22.78 -7.14
N SER A 114 -10.78 22.11 -8.02
CA SER A 114 -10.46 20.68 -7.91
C SER A 114 -8.99 20.49 -7.58
N VAL A 115 -8.74 19.69 -6.55
CA VAL A 115 -7.42 19.20 -6.16
C VAL A 115 -7.37 17.71 -6.47
N THR A 116 -6.49 17.33 -7.39
CA THR A 116 -6.26 15.93 -7.76
C THR A 116 -4.89 15.52 -7.29
N VAL A 117 -4.82 14.44 -6.53
CA VAL A 117 -3.57 13.81 -6.11
C VAL A 117 -3.55 12.41 -6.69
N THR A 118 -2.50 12.11 -7.43
CA THR A 118 -2.28 10.81 -8.06
C THR A 118 -1.00 10.21 -7.52
N TYR A 119 -1.04 8.92 -7.21
CA TYR A 119 0.09 8.19 -6.69
C TYR A 119 0.27 6.86 -7.41
N SER A 120 1.49 6.64 -7.91
CA SER A 120 1.89 5.38 -8.55
C SER A 120 2.81 4.59 -7.63
N LEU A 121 2.32 3.47 -7.11
CA LEU A 121 3.17 2.44 -6.52
C LEU A 121 3.81 1.67 -7.67
N GLY A 122 5.12 1.88 -7.89
CA GLY A 122 5.86 1.16 -8.93
C GLY A 122 5.73 -0.38 -8.79
N SER A 123 6.09 -1.12 -9.84
CA SER A 123 6.06 -2.58 -9.82
C SER A 123 7.11 -3.16 -8.87
N MET A 124 6.70 -3.99 -7.90
CA MET A 124 7.65 -4.79 -7.12
C MET A 124 8.07 -6.04 -7.91
N SER A 125 9.38 -6.33 -7.94
CA SER A 125 9.93 -7.56 -8.52
C SER A 125 9.80 -8.71 -7.51
N THR A 126 8.95 -9.71 -7.78
CA THR A 126 8.64 -10.81 -6.85
C THR A 126 8.97 -12.19 -7.42
N THR A 127 10.13 -12.36 -8.06
CA THR A 127 10.55 -13.62 -8.71
C THR A 127 10.45 -14.89 -7.86
N LEU A 128 10.29 -14.78 -6.54
CA LEU A 128 10.11 -15.87 -5.58
C LEU A 128 8.65 -16.19 -5.20
N VAL A 129 7.68 -15.30 -5.47
CA VAL A 129 6.29 -15.47 -5.02
C VAL A 129 5.32 -15.04 -6.14
N ALA A 130 4.42 -15.95 -6.53
CA ALA A 130 3.36 -15.72 -7.52
C ALA A 130 2.20 -14.87 -6.95
N VAL A 131 2.51 -13.67 -6.47
CA VAL A 131 1.54 -12.66 -6.05
C VAL A 131 1.42 -11.63 -7.19
N PRO A 132 0.23 -11.10 -7.50
CA PRO A 132 0.07 -10.03 -8.48
C PRO A 132 0.96 -8.82 -8.14
N THR A 133 1.81 -8.43 -9.09
CA THR A 133 2.87 -7.42 -8.92
C THR A 133 2.54 -6.05 -9.50
N ALA A 134 1.47 -5.97 -10.28
CA ALA A 134 0.93 -4.71 -10.76
C ALA A 134 0.01 -4.15 -9.68
N PHE A 135 0.52 -3.19 -8.92
CA PHE A 135 -0.33 -2.38 -8.06
C PHE A 135 -1.07 -1.36 -8.94
N PRO A 136 -2.38 -1.17 -8.74
CA PRO A 136 -3.10 -0.14 -9.45
C PRO A 136 -2.61 1.25 -9.02
N THR A 137 -2.70 2.22 -9.91
CA THR A 137 -2.45 3.63 -9.57
C THR A 137 -3.59 4.15 -8.71
N SER A 138 -3.26 4.78 -7.58
CA SER A 138 -4.22 5.44 -6.69
C SER A 138 -4.44 6.87 -7.14
N THR A 139 -5.67 7.23 -7.54
CA THR A 139 -6.01 8.59 -7.98
C THR A 139 -7.21 9.10 -7.19
N VAL A 140 -7.05 10.19 -6.45
CA VAL A 140 -8.13 10.83 -5.70
C VAL A 140 -8.29 12.28 -6.15
N THR A 141 -9.53 12.64 -6.51
CA THR A 141 -9.91 14.00 -6.86
C THR A 141 -10.92 14.52 -5.84
N VAL A 142 -10.61 15.65 -5.21
CA VAL A 142 -11.52 16.38 -4.31
C VAL A 142 -11.83 17.73 -4.95
N SER A 143 -13.11 18.10 -4.99
CA SER A 143 -13.56 19.39 -5.51
C SER A 143 -14.32 20.17 -4.46
N ILE A 144 -14.10 21.48 -4.41
CA ILE A 144 -14.78 22.41 -3.49
C ILE A 144 -15.45 23.53 -4.27
N SER A 145 -16.60 24.01 -3.80
CA SER A 145 -17.24 25.20 -4.39
C SER A 145 -16.50 26.44 -3.94
N THR A 146 -16.03 27.25 -4.90
CA THR A 146 -15.53 28.59 -4.58
C THR A 146 -16.75 29.49 -4.49
N GLY A 147 -17.07 29.96 -3.29
CA GLY A 147 -18.30 30.72 -3.02
C GLY A 147 -18.43 31.92 -3.96
N GLY A 148 -19.64 32.13 -4.50
CA GLY A 148 -19.98 33.29 -5.31
C GLY A 148 -20.31 34.49 -4.41
N TYR A 149 -19.67 35.61 -4.68
CA TYR A 149 -20.24 36.94 -4.46
C TYR A 149 -20.52 37.54 -5.84
#